data_AF-A0A059B924-F1
#
_entry.id   AF-A0A059B924-F1
#
_cell.length_a   1.000
_cell.length_b   1.000
_cell.length_c   1.000
_cell.angle_alpha   90.00
_cell.angle_beta   90.00
_cell.angle_gamma   90.00
#
_symmetry.space_group_name_H-M   'P 1'
#
loop_
_entity.id
_entity.type
_entity.pdbx_description
1 polymer ?
#
loop_
_entity_poly.entity_id
_entity_poly.type
_entity_poly.pdbx_seq_one_letter_code
_entity_poly.pdbx_strand_id
1 'polypeptide(L)'
;MNRLFCSMLCSNPKLDFHRFKDIIDDAIAAGTLKTTKAYEKWAKQISKTEPPTDPLRKRGKAKKKSDDLLAIISQRRSERKEHFDSMLSSLVNKSGGGMQSSEPSEEEFEAARKKLESRKSDKKSKQK
;
A
#
# COMPACT_ATOMS: atom_id res chain seq x y z
N MET A 1 3.32 -8.13 -5.62
CA MET A 1 3.60 -6.77 -5.13
C MET A 1 2.67 -5.68 -5.69
N ASN A 2 1.80 -5.92 -6.68
CA ASN A 2 0.90 -4.89 -7.24
C ASN A 2 0.01 -4.17 -6.20
N ARG A 3 -0.37 -4.87 -5.14
CA ARG A 3 -1.15 -4.31 -4.02
C ARG A 3 -0.47 -3.12 -3.33
N LEU A 4 0.87 -3.15 -3.19
CA LEU A 4 1.65 -2.05 -2.58
C LEU A 4 1.64 -0.77 -3.43
N PHE A 5 1.64 -0.92 -4.76
CA PHE A 5 1.54 0.20 -5.69
C PHE A 5 0.13 0.82 -5.71
N CYS A 6 -0.88 0.06 -5.29
CA CYS A 6 -2.23 0.59 -5.12
C CYS A 6 -2.33 1.48 -3.88
N SER A 7 -1.59 1.20 -2.80
CA SER A 7 -1.56 2.06 -1.61
C SER A 7 -0.71 3.33 -1.79
N MET A 8 0.36 3.28 -2.61
CA MET A 8 1.17 4.47 -2.88
C MET A 8 0.64 5.23 -4.09
N LEU A 9 -0.15 6.28 -3.81
CA LEU A 9 -0.91 7.08 -4.78
C LEU A 9 -0.11 7.56 -6.01
N CYS A 10 1.19 7.86 -5.84
CA CYS A 10 2.04 8.42 -6.90
C CYS A 10 3.04 7.42 -7.51
N SER A 11 3.00 6.15 -7.10
CA SER A 11 3.94 5.14 -7.61
C SER A 11 3.51 4.61 -8.98
N ASN A 12 4.46 4.49 -9.90
CA ASN A 12 4.29 3.82 -11.18
C ASN A 12 4.93 2.43 -11.09
N PRO A 13 4.16 1.32 -11.17
CA PRO A 13 4.69 -0.03 -11.02
C PRO A 13 5.93 -0.26 -11.88
N LYS A 14 5.85 0.01 -13.19
CA LYS A 14 6.93 -0.20 -14.16
C LYS A 14 8.25 0.49 -13.81
N LEU A 15 8.21 1.62 -13.11
CA LEU A 15 9.41 2.41 -12.80
C LEU A 15 9.89 2.16 -11.38
N ASP A 16 8.95 2.09 -10.44
CA ASP A 16 9.26 2.01 -9.03
C ASP A 16 9.57 0.56 -8.58
N PHE A 17 9.29 -0.46 -9.41
CA PHE A 17 9.71 -1.84 -9.14
C PHE A 17 11.21 -1.96 -8.80
N HIS A 18 12.07 -1.35 -9.61
CA HIS A 18 13.53 -1.38 -9.42
C HIS A 18 13.94 -0.62 -8.15
N ARG A 19 13.36 0.56 -7.91
CA ARG A 19 13.62 1.32 -6.67
C ARG A 19 13.25 0.55 -5.41
N PHE A 20 12.11 -0.15 -5.42
CA PHE A 20 11.71 -0.99 -4.30
C PHE A 20 12.58 -2.24 -4.16
N LYS A 21 13.06 -2.79 -5.28
CA LYS A 21 14.00 -3.91 -5.26
C LYS A 21 15.29 -3.49 -4.55
N ASP A 22 15.88 -2.36 -4.94
CA ASP A 22 17.15 -1.86 -4.37
C ASP A 22 17.02 -1.58 -2.87
N ILE A 23 15.95 -0.92 -2.42
CA ILE A 23 15.71 -0.66 -0.99
C ILE A 23 15.63 -1.96 -0.18
N ILE A 24 14.98 -3.00 -0.73
CA ILE A 24 14.86 -4.29 -0.04
C ILE A 24 16.20 -5.04 -0.08
N ASP A 25 16.92 -4.99 -1.19
CA ASP A 25 18.25 -5.60 -1.32
C ASP A 25 19.24 -4.95 -0.32
N ASP A 26 19.23 -3.63 -0.19
CA ASP A 26 20.04 -2.90 0.79
C ASP A 26 19.72 -3.31 2.23
N ALA A 27 18.42 -3.45 2.55
CA ALA A 27 17.99 -3.87 3.89
C ALA A 27 18.32 -5.34 4.19
N ILE A 28 18.36 -6.20 3.17
CA ILE A 28 18.83 -7.57 3.26
C ILE A 28 20.35 -7.60 3.47
N ALA A 29 21.09 -6.80 2.71
CA ALA A 29 22.54 -6.68 2.83
C ALA A 29 22.97 -6.13 4.20
N ALA A 30 22.21 -5.18 4.75
CA ALA A 30 22.37 -4.67 6.11
C ALA A 30 22.01 -5.70 7.19
N GLY A 31 21.45 -6.86 6.83
CA GLY A 31 21.03 -7.91 7.77
C GLY A 31 19.74 -7.59 8.54
N THR A 32 19.07 -6.47 8.23
CA THR A 32 17.81 -6.04 8.86
C THR A 32 16.64 -6.93 8.45
N LEU A 33 16.65 -7.45 7.22
CA LEU A 33 15.58 -8.28 6.67
C LEU A 33 16.12 -9.63 6.17
N LYS A 34 15.38 -10.71 6.45
CA LYS A 34 15.67 -12.04 5.91
C LYS A 34 15.12 -12.18 4.50
N THR A 35 15.87 -12.84 3.62
CA THR A 35 15.40 -13.20 2.28
C THR A 35 14.20 -14.14 2.38
N THR A 36 13.20 -13.90 1.53
CA THR A 36 12.02 -14.77 1.43
C THR A 36 11.89 -15.29 0.02
N LYS A 37 11.41 -16.53 -0.14
CA LYS A 37 11.21 -17.15 -1.46
C LYS A 37 10.27 -16.34 -2.36
N ALA A 38 9.31 -15.62 -1.77
CA ALA A 38 8.41 -14.73 -2.50
C ALA A 38 9.15 -13.51 -3.06
N TYR A 39 10.06 -12.93 -2.28
CA TYR A 39 10.90 -11.83 -2.72
C TYR A 39 11.84 -12.26 -3.84
N GLU A 40 12.53 -13.38 -3.71
CA GLU A 40 13.46 -13.88 -4.74
C GLU A 40 12.78 -14.10 -6.09
N LYS A 41 11.57 -14.68 -6.09
CA LYS A 41 10.77 -14.85 -7.31
C LYS A 41 10.42 -13.51 -7.95
N TRP A 42 9.99 -12.55 -7.14
CA TRP A 42 9.63 -11.21 -7.60
C TRP A 42 10.83 -10.42 -8.12
N ALA A 43 11.97 -10.46 -7.42
CA ALA A 43 13.21 -9.81 -7.81
C ALA A 43 13.71 -10.34 -9.17
N LYS A 44 13.61 -11.67 -9.40
CA LYS A 44 13.90 -12.31 -10.70
C LYS A 44 12.95 -11.89 -11.82
N GLN A 45 11.71 -11.53 -11.52
CA GLN A 45 10.78 -10.99 -12.53
C GLN A 45 11.13 -9.54 -12.88
N ILE A 46 11.57 -8.76 -11.89
CA ILE A 46 11.98 -7.36 -12.10
C ILE A 46 13.27 -7.27 -12.88
N SER A 47 14.25 -8.13 -12.61
CA SER A 47 15.53 -8.13 -13.33
C SER A 47 15.37 -8.42 -14.83
N LYS A 48 14.26 -9.03 -15.25
CA LYS A 48 13.91 -9.24 -16.66
C LYS A 48 13.28 -8.01 -17.32
N THR A 49 12.76 -7.08 -16.53
CA THR A 49 12.19 -5.83 -17.03
C THR A 49 13.31 -4.83 -17.15
N GLU A 50 13.42 -4.13 -18.28
CA GLU A 50 14.46 -3.12 -18.47
C GLU A 50 14.44 -2.11 -17.31
N PRO A 51 15.60 -1.79 -16.71
CA PRO A 51 15.70 -0.69 -15.77
C PRO A 51 15.26 0.60 -16.45
N PRO A 52 14.48 1.46 -15.78
CA PRO A 52 14.19 2.79 -16.30
C PRO A 52 15.49 3.47 -16.70
N THR A 53 15.68 3.72 -17.99
CA THR A 53 16.90 4.33 -18.49
C THR A 53 17.11 5.69 -17.85
N ASP A 54 18.19 5.73 -17.08
CA ASP A 54 18.76 6.88 -16.35
C ASP A 54 17.80 7.54 -15.32
N PRO A 55 18.02 7.34 -14.00
CA PRO A 55 17.21 7.95 -12.94
C PRO A 55 17.30 9.49 -12.94
N LEU A 56 18.31 10.07 -13.59
CA LEU A 56 18.51 11.51 -13.74
C LEU A 56 17.97 12.07 -15.06
N ARG A 57 17.63 11.20 -16.04
CA ARG A 57 16.84 11.64 -17.19
C ARG A 57 15.44 12.00 -16.71
N LYS A 58 15.29 13.27 -16.36
CA LYS A 58 13.98 13.92 -16.33
C LYS A 58 13.33 13.58 -17.65
N ARG A 59 12.19 12.88 -17.61
CA ARG A 59 11.33 12.68 -18.79
C ARG A 59 11.30 14.01 -19.52
N GLY A 60 11.56 13.99 -20.84
CA GLY A 60 11.45 15.19 -21.66
C GLY A 60 10.16 15.88 -21.27
N LYS A 61 10.26 17.14 -20.80
CA LYS A 61 9.14 17.85 -20.16
C LYS A 61 7.92 17.71 -21.08
N ALA A 62 6.95 16.89 -20.69
CA ALA A 62 5.64 16.96 -21.33
C ALA A 62 5.18 18.41 -21.11
N LYS A 63 4.82 19.11 -22.21
CA LYS A 63 4.40 20.51 -22.18
C LYS A 63 3.40 20.67 -21.02
N LYS A 64 3.78 21.47 -20.04
CA LYS A 64 3.02 21.71 -18.79
C LYS A 64 1.60 22.13 -19.18
N LYS A 65 0.63 21.23 -19.08
CA LYS A 65 -0.80 21.56 -19.08
C LYS A 65 -1.23 21.40 -17.62
N SER A 66 -1.57 22.50 -16.97
CA SER A 66 -1.94 22.54 -15.55
C SER A 66 -3.13 21.62 -15.20
N ASP A 67 -3.98 21.31 -16.19
CA ASP A 67 -5.12 20.39 -16.05
C ASP A 67 -4.75 18.90 -16.12
N ASP A 68 -3.51 18.59 -16.52
CA ASP A 68 -3.01 17.23 -16.74
C ASP A 68 -2.82 16.47 -15.42
N LEU A 69 -2.51 17.15 -14.31
CA LEU A 69 -2.26 16.46 -13.04
C LEU A 69 -3.54 15.82 -12.48
N LEU A 70 -4.65 16.56 -12.48
CA LEU A 70 -5.95 16.02 -12.07
C LEU A 70 -6.41 14.91 -13.01
N ALA A 71 -6.18 15.06 -14.33
CA ALA A 71 -6.48 14.04 -15.32
C ALA A 71 -5.65 12.77 -15.09
N ILE A 72 -4.34 12.88 -14.86
CA ILE A 72 -3.44 11.77 -14.54
C ILE A 72 -3.84 11.10 -13.23
N ILE A 73 -4.17 11.87 -12.19
CA ILE A 73 -4.64 11.32 -10.91
C ILE A 73 -5.96 10.58 -11.12
N SER A 74 -6.88 11.13 -11.90
CA SER A 74 -8.19 10.53 -12.17
C SER A 74 -8.07 9.26 -13.01
N GLN A 75 -7.26 9.28 -14.06
CA GLN A 75 -6.91 8.10 -14.87
C GLN A 75 -6.26 7.02 -14.01
N ARG A 76 -5.28 7.36 -13.18
CA ARG A 76 -4.65 6.36 -12.29
C ARG A 76 -5.58 5.86 -11.19
N ARG A 77 -6.57 6.66 -10.78
CA ARG A 77 -7.63 6.22 -9.87
C ARG A 77 -8.56 5.24 -10.56
N SER A 78 -8.97 5.49 -11.80
CA SER A 78 -9.83 4.57 -12.57
C SER A 78 -9.10 3.27 -12.92
N GLU A 79 -7.85 3.33 -13.41
CA GLU A 79 -7.03 2.14 -13.73
C GLU A 79 -6.82 1.22 -12.52
N ARG A 80 -6.75 1.78 -11.31
CA ARG A 80 -6.56 1.04 -10.05
C ARG A 80 -7.86 0.77 -9.31
N LYS A 81 -9.00 1.27 -9.79
CA LYS A 81 -10.29 1.20 -9.10
C LYS A 81 -10.67 -0.24 -8.80
N GLU A 82 -10.61 -1.13 -9.79
CA GLU A 82 -10.95 -2.56 -9.62
C GLU A 82 -10.09 -3.24 -8.55
N HIS A 83 -8.78 -2.99 -8.54
CA HIS A 83 -7.89 -3.54 -7.53
C HIS A 83 -8.13 -2.94 -6.15
N PHE A 84 -8.49 -1.66 -6.08
CA PHE A 84 -8.80 -0.96 -4.84
C PHE A 84 -10.14 -1.43 -4.25
N ASP A 85 -11.18 -1.50 -5.07
CA ASP A 85 -12.51 -1.98 -4.72
C ASP A 85 -12.45 -3.44 -4.26
N SER A 86 -11.68 -4.30 -4.93
CA SER A 86 -11.43 -5.67 -4.48
C SER A 86 -10.78 -5.74 -3.09
N MET A 87 -9.79 -4.88 -2.82
CA MET A 87 -9.18 -4.80 -1.49
C MET A 87 -10.15 -4.31 -0.43
N LEU A 88 -10.95 -3.29 -0.76
CA LEU A 88 -11.89 -2.66 0.14
C LEU A 88 -13.05 -3.61 0.46
N SER A 89 -13.59 -4.31 -0.54
CA SER A 89 -14.57 -5.39 -0.37
C SER A 89 -14.02 -6.53 0.49
N SER A 90 -12.75 -6.95 0.28
CA SER A 90 -12.13 -7.97 1.15
C SER A 90 -12.00 -7.49 2.61
N LEU A 91 -11.72 -6.20 2.82
CA LEU A 91 -11.65 -5.62 4.15
C LEU A 91 -13.04 -5.55 4.78
N VAL A 92 -14.01 -4.99 4.06
CA VAL A 92 -15.42 -4.88 4.47
C VAL A 92 -15.98 -6.25 4.83
N ASN A 93 -15.78 -7.28 4.01
CA ASN A 93 -16.20 -8.65 4.31
C ASN A 93 -15.55 -9.19 5.59
N LYS A 94 -14.26 -8.91 5.83
CA LYS A 94 -13.58 -9.27 7.08
C LYS A 94 -14.07 -8.49 8.28
N SER A 95 -14.49 -7.25 8.07
CA SER A 95 -15.01 -6.35 9.09
C SER A 95 -16.49 -6.59 9.42
N GLY A 96 -17.12 -7.63 8.85
CA GLY A 96 -18.53 -7.99 9.11
C GLY A 96 -19.53 -7.53 8.04
N GLY A 97 -19.04 -7.06 6.89
CA GLY A 97 -19.83 -6.54 5.79
C GLY A 97 -20.50 -7.63 4.96
N GLY A 98 -21.58 -8.18 5.50
CA GLY A 98 -22.59 -8.94 4.76
C GLY A 98 -24.02 -8.60 5.22
N MET A 99 -24.17 -7.95 6.36
CA MET A 99 -25.45 -7.47 6.88
C MET A 99 -25.45 -5.95 6.76
N GLN A 100 -26.59 -5.36 6.41
CA GLN A 100 -26.87 -3.97 6.77
C GLN A 100 -26.73 -3.86 8.29
N SER A 101 -25.52 -3.60 8.79
CA SER A 101 -25.32 -3.37 10.21
C SER A 101 -25.99 -2.04 10.49
N SER A 102 -27.14 -2.10 11.18
CA SER A 102 -27.64 -0.99 11.96
C SER A 102 -26.47 -0.32 12.67
N GLU A 103 -26.47 1.01 12.76
CA GLU A 103 -25.48 1.71 13.57
C GLU A 103 -25.38 1.00 14.93
N PRO A 104 -24.17 0.64 15.39
CA PRO A 104 -24.04 -0.06 16.66
C PRO A 104 -24.75 0.78 17.73
N SER A 105 -25.52 0.12 18.60
CA SER A 105 -26.23 0.86 19.64
C SER A 105 -25.22 1.63 20.50
N GLU A 106 -25.64 2.75 21.11
CA GLU A 106 -24.76 3.56 21.97
C GLU A 106 -24.08 2.70 23.05
N GLU A 107 -24.79 1.69 23.56
CA GLU A 107 -24.28 0.73 24.55
C GLU A 107 -23.17 -0.17 23.99
N GLU A 108 -23.32 -0.69 22.77
CA GLU A 108 -22.27 -1.46 22.10
C GLU A 108 -21.04 -0.59 21.81
N PHE A 109 -21.24 0.68 21.50
CA PHE A 109 -20.18 1.66 21.23
C PHE A 109 -19.40 2.01 22.51
N GLU A 110 -20.09 2.25 23.62
CA GLU A 110 -19.44 2.44 24.93
C GLU A 110 -18.66 1.20 25.36
N ALA A 111 -19.22 0.00 25.18
CA ALA A 111 -18.53 -1.25 25.50
C ALA A 111 -17.24 -1.42 24.67
N ALA A 112 -17.27 -1.05 23.39
CA ALA A 112 -16.09 -1.07 22.52
C ALA A 112 -15.03 -0.05 22.96
N ARG A 113 -15.45 1.18 23.32
CA ARG A 113 -14.55 2.21 23.87
C ARG A 113 -13.86 1.73 25.15
N LYS A 114 -14.63 1.17 26.09
CA LYS A 114 -14.11 0.64 27.36
C LYS A 114 -13.10 -0.50 27.15
N LYS A 115 -13.36 -1.42 26.21
CA LYS A 115 -12.41 -2.49 25.83
C LYS A 115 -11.11 -1.95 25.20
N LEU A 116 -11.19 -0.83 24.49
CA LEU A 116 -10.02 -0.22 23.85
C LEU A 116 -9.16 0.52 24.89
N GLU A 117 -9.79 1.20 25.84
CA GLU A 117 -9.12 1.86 26.95
C GLU A 117 -8.42 0.86 27.88
N SER A 118 -9.07 -0.26 28.22
CA SER A 118 -8.44 -1.31 29.03
C SER A 118 -7.22 -1.93 28.34
N ARG A 119 -7.29 -2.17 27.03
CA ARG A 119 -6.13 -2.63 26.24
C ARG A 119 -4.98 -1.62 26.21
N LYS A 120 -5.29 -0.31 26.22
CA LYS A 120 -4.26 0.74 26.29
C LYS A 120 -3.61 0.79 27.67
N SER A 121 -4.37 0.64 28.75
CA SER A 121 -3.80 0.57 30.10
C SER A 121 -2.94 -0.68 30.31
N ASP A 122 -3.37 -1.83 29.78
CA ASP A 122 -2.59 -3.09 29.87
C ASP A 122 -1.29 -3.06 29.07
N LYS A 123 -1.27 -2.36 27.93
CA LYS A 123 -0.03 -2.12 27.17
C LYS A 123 0.91 -1.18 27.90
N LYS A 124 0.38 -0.16 28.59
CA LYS A 124 1.17 0.81 29.35
C LYS A 124 1.77 0.19 30.62
N SER A 125 1.09 -0.76 31.24
CA SER A 125 1.60 -1.48 32.43
C SER A 125 2.68 -2.51 32.10
N LYS A 126 2.64 -3.15 30.92
CA LYS A 126 3.66 -4.10 30.45
C LYS A 126 4.96 -3.46 29.93
N GLN A 127 5.00 -2.13 29.81
CA GLN A 127 6.15 -1.39 29.28
C GLN A 127 6.96 -0.69 30.39
N LYS A 128 6.72 -1.06 31.65
CA LYS A 128 7.51 -0.67 32.83
C LYS A 128 8.32 -1.85 33.35
#